data_AF-A0A521U528-F1
#
_entry.id   AF-A0A521U528-F1
#
_cell.length_a   1.000
_cell.length_b   1.000
_cell.length_c   1.000
_cell.angle_alpha   90.00
_cell.angle_beta   90.00
_cell.angle_gamma   90.00
#
_symmetry.space_group_name_H-M   'P 1'
#
loop_
_entity.id
_entity.type
_entity.pdbx_description
1 polymer ?
#
loop_
_entity_poly.entity_id
_entity_poly.type
_entity_poly.pdbx_seq_one_letter_code
_entity_poly.pdbx_strand_id
1 'polypeptide(L)'
;MITRRPPMRARELDVTGFTEALETLVAALPEAESATFIDDEGEAVDLAARVDPFEARVAGAVLSLPLHLARSFARKTGLGQVLGLWVVGDRRAALTRRVGDGLDVVLVIDGTVARPRVQEALCEAAELLRYEAALAGDAPGFEVEARTLASGSVRPVAVIDRGVRREVHEVLGVLHEESVTHVLVRTEGPRELLLHYDRETRRWRRG
;
A
#
# COMPACT_ATOMS: atom_id res chain seq x y z
N MET A 1 0.96 -27.76 13.94
CA MET A 1 2.38 -27.56 14.30
C MET A 1 2.58 -26.07 14.45
N ILE A 2 2.81 -25.57 15.68
CA ILE A 2 2.98 -24.14 15.93
C ILE A 2 4.41 -23.79 15.54
N THR A 3 4.63 -23.34 14.31
CA THR A 3 5.93 -22.82 13.86
C THR A 3 6.19 -21.51 14.60
N ARG A 4 7.21 -21.52 15.46
CA ARG A 4 7.64 -20.36 16.23
C ARG A 4 8.18 -19.31 15.24
N ARG A 5 7.60 -18.11 15.26
CA ARG A 5 7.96 -17.00 14.36
C ARG A 5 9.43 -16.60 14.61
N PRO A 6 10.29 -16.49 13.58
CA PRO A 6 11.62 -15.93 13.76
C PRO A 6 11.50 -14.47 14.21
N PRO A 7 12.29 -14.01 15.20
CA PRO A 7 12.36 -12.61 15.54
C PRO A 7 12.92 -11.81 14.36
N MET A 8 12.60 -10.52 14.32
CA MET A 8 13.22 -9.59 13.37
C MET A 8 14.73 -9.52 13.65
N ARG A 9 15.55 -9.49 12.58
CA ARG A 9 17.00 -9.36 12.73
C ARG A 9 17.40 -7.92 13.02
N ALA A 10 18.58 -7.76 13.61
CA ALA A 10 19.19 -6.44 13.82
C ALA A 10 19.36 -5.71 12.47
N ARG A 11 19.00 -4.44 12.46
CA ARG A 11 19.08 -3.58 11.27
C ARG A 11 20.53 -3.14 11.04
N GLU A 12 20.90 -3.02 9.78
CA GLU A 12 22.18 -2.40 9.36
C GLU A 12 22.00 -0.95 8.92
N LEU A 13 20.75 -0.55 8.62
CA LEU A 13 20.38 0.82 8.26
C LEU A 13 19.89 1.57 9.49
N ASP A 14 20.16 2.87 9.52
CA ASP A 14 19.60 3.77 10.52
C ASP A 14 18.07 3.72 10.48
N VAL A 15 17.45 4.04 11.61
CA VAL A 15 15.99 4.14 11.71
C VAL A 15 15.55 5.38 10.94
N THR A 16 14.71 5.17 9.93
CA THR A 16 14.03 6.23 9.19
C THR A 16 12.54 6.29 9.53
N GLY A 17 11.83 7.32 9.08
CA GLY A 17 10.37 7.39 9.18
C GLY A 17 9.63 6.23 8.49
N PHE A 18 10.27 5.54 7.55
CA PHE A 18 9.70 4.38 6.85
C PHE A 18 9.73 3.10 7.68
N THR A 19 10.55 3.06 8.73
CA THR A 19 10.85 1.85 9.51
C THR A 19 9.58 1.20 10.05
N GLU A 20 8.69 1.98 10.68
CA GLU A 20 7.50 1.46 11.34
C GLU A 20 6.54 0.78 10.36
N ALA A 21 6.37 1.33 9.15
CA ALA A 21 5.50 0.76 8.13
C ALA A 21 6.02 -0.61 7.66
N LEU A 22 7.34 -0.75 7.47
CA LEU A 22 7.97 -2.00 7.02
C LEU A 22 7.96 -3.07 8.13
N GLU A 23 8.24 -2.68 9.37
CA GLU A 23 8.18 -3.58 10.52
C GLU A 23 6.75 -4.06 10.76
N THR A 24 5.76 -3.17 10.65
CA THR A 24 4.34 -3.51 10.74
C THR A 24 3.93 -4.50 9.64
N LEU A 25 4.36 -4.28 8.39
CA LEU A 25 4.10 -5.20 7.28
C LEU A 25 4.65 -6.60 7.57
N VAL A 26 5.92 -6.70 7.96
CA VAL A 26 6.56 -7.99 8.28
C VAL A 26 5.88 -8.63 9.50
N ALA A 27 5.52 -7.85 10.52
CA ALA A 27 4.81 -8.32 11.70
C ALA A 27 3.35 -8.75 11.44
N ALA A 28 2.69 -8.21 10.42
CA ALA A 28 1.32 -8.57 10.05
C ALA A 28 1.21 -9.93 9.34
N LEU A 29 2.30 -10.39 8.72
CA LEU A 29 2.36 -11.57 7.86
C LEU A 29 3.33 -12.62 8.43
N PRO A 30 2.84 -13.79 8.91
CA PRO A 30 3.71 -14.87 9.39
C PRO A 30 4.70 -15.39 8.35
N GLU A 31 4.28 -15.41 7.09
CA GLU A 31 5.06 -15.82 5.92
C GLU A 31 6.08 -14.77 5.45
N ALA A 32 6.01 -13.52 5.90
CA ALA A 32 6.96 -12.49 5.47
C ALA A 32 8.39 -12.77 5.95
N GLU A 33 9.32 -12.84 5.01
CA GLU A 33 10.75 -12.95 5.25
C GLU A 33 11.40 -11.57 5.30
N SER A 34 11.02 -10.67 4.39
CA SER A 34 11.51 -9.28 4.38
C SER A 34 10.57 -8.34 3.64
N ALA A 35 10.58 -7.08 4.04
CA ALA A 35 10.04 -5.95 3.29
C ALA A 35 11.16 -4.93 3.05
N THR A 36 11.36 -4.50 1.81
CA THR A 36 12.43 -3.57 1.41
C THR A 36 11.82 -2.44 0.61
N PHE A 37 12.00 -1.22 1.09
CA PHE A 37 11.64 -0.01 0.36
C PHE A 37 12.82 0.41 -0.52
N ILE A 38 12.61 0.50 -1.82
CA ILE A 38 13.65 0.77 -2.82
C ILE A 38 13.34 1.99 -3.67
N ASP A 39 14.39 2.60 -4.20
CA ASP A 39 14.32 3.64 -5.23
C ASP A 39 14.34 3.07 -6.67
N ASP A 40 14.53 3.93 -7.66
CA ASP A 40 14.45 3.61 -9.09
C ASP A 40 15.73 2.92 -9.61
N GLU A 41 16.82 3.05 -8.85
CA GLU A 41 18.06 2.30 -9.06
C GLU A 41 18.01 0.92 -8.38
N GLY A 42 17.03 0.70 -7.51
CA GLY A 42 16.85 -0.51 -6.73
C GLY A 42 17.69 -0.53 -5.46
N GLU A 43 18.23 0.62 -5.04
CA GLU A 43 18.91 0.77 -3.76
C GLU A 43 17.88 0.73 -2.63
N ALA A 44 18.26 0.10 -1.51
CA ALA A 44 17.40 0.03 -0.35
C ALA A 44 17.43 1.36 0.41
N VAL A 45 16.29 2.06 0.41
CA VAL A 45 16.04 3.24 1.25
C VAL A 45 15.84 2.81 2.71
N ASP A 46 15.07 1.75 2.93
CA ASP A 46 14.82 1.15 4.23
C ASP A 46 14.42 -0.34 4.06
N LEU A 47 14.55 -1.16 5.11
CA LEU A 47 14.10 -2.55 5.11
C LEU A 47 13.71 -3.04 6.51
N ALA A 48 12.83 -4.02 6.58
CA ALA A 48 12.60 -4.87 7.75
C ALA A 48 12.74 -6.34 7.34
N ALA A 49 13.48 -7.16 8.10
CA ALA A 49 13.76 -8.54 7.71
C ALA A 49 13.83 -9.52 8.89
N ARG A 50 13.35 -10.75 8.66
CA ARG A 50 13.63 -11.95 9.46
C ARG A 50 14.79 -12.78 8.91
N VAL A 51 15.10 -12.56 7.63
CA VAL A 51 16.27 -13.10 6.93
C VAL A 51 17.45 -12.15 7.04
N ASP A 52 18.58 -12.52 6.43
CA ASP A 52 19.75 -11.66 6.36
C ASP A 52 19.42 -10.31 5.66
N PRO A 53 19.72 -9.16 6.27
CA PRO A 53 19.52 -7.84 5.64
C PRO A 53 20.20 -7.72 4.27
N PHE A 54 21.35 -8.37 4.07
CA PHE A 54 22.02 -8.41 2.77
C PHE A 54 21.16 -9.12 1.72
N GLU A 55 20.59 -10.28 2.06
CA GLU A 55 19.68 -11.01 1.15
C GLU A 55 18.43 -10.18 0.82
N ALA A 56 17.87 -9.46 1.80
CA ALA A 56 16.73 -8.58 1.58
C ALA A 56 17.07 -7.44 0.59
N ARG A 57 18.24 -6.80 0.73
CA ARG A 57 18.72 -5.78 -0.21
C ARG A 57 18.93 -6.33 -1.61
N VAL A 58 19.54 -7.51 -1.73
CA VAL A 58 19.72 -8.20 -3.02
C VAL A 58 18.38 -8.49 -3.67
N ALA A 59 17.38 -8.96 -2.90
CA ALA A 59 16.05 -9.20 -3.44
C ALA A 59 15.41 -7.92 -3.99
N GLY A 60 15.52 -6.80 -3.27
CA GLY A 60 15.07 -5.49 -3.73
C GLY A 60 15.72 -5.07 -5.06
N ALA A 61 17.05 -5.07 -5.10
CA ALA A 61 17.82 -4.67 -6.27
C ALA A 61 17.56 -5.59 -7.50
N VAL A 62 17.45 -6.91 -7.29
CA VAL A 62 17.17 -7.84 -8.39
C VAL A 62 15.76 -7.66 -8.96
N LEU A 63 14.77 -7.32 -8.12
CA LEU A 63 13.38 -7.14 -8.54
C LEU A 63 13.12 -5.78 -9.21
N SER A 64 13.99 -4.79 -9.01
CA SER A 64 13.91 -3.52 -9.75
C SER A 64 14.06 -3.72 -11.26
N LEU A 65 14.88 -4.68 -11.69
CA LEU A 65 15.13 -5.00 -13.10
C LEU A 65 13.87 -5.43 -13.87
N PRO A 66 13.16 -6.52 -13.50
CA PRO A 66 11.95 -6.91 -14.21
C PRO A 66 10.83 -5.87 -14.06
N LEU A 67 10.79 -5.11 -12.97
CA LEU A 67 9.84 -4.01 -12.81
C LEU A 67 10.11 -2.86 -13.80
N HIS A 68 11.38 -2.51 -14.00
CA HIS A 68 11.79 -1.52 -15.01
C HIS A 68 11.42 -1.97 -16.42
N LEU A 69 11.63 -3.24 -16.74
CA LEU A 69 11.22 -3.84 -18.02
C LEU A 69 9.69 -3.79 -18.19
N ALA A 70 8.92 -4.16 -17.17
CA ALA A 70 7.46 -4.11 -17.19
C ALA A 70 6.95 -2.67 -17.40
N ARG A 71 7.53 -1.68 -16.72
CA ARG A 71 7.21 -0.26 -16.89
C ARG A 71 7.54 0.24 -18.30
N SER A 72 8.70 -0.13 -18.83
CA SER A 72 9.12 0.20 -20.20
C SER A 72 8.17 -0.38 -21.24
N PHE A 73 7.76 -1.64 -21.06
CA PHE A 73 6.75 -2.29 -21.89
C PHE A 73 5.41 -1.54 -21.82
N ALA A 74 4.89 -1.29 -20.62
CA ALA A 74 3.60 -0.63 -20.42
C ALA A 74 3.54 0.77 -21.05
N ARG A 75 4.64 1.55 -20.99
CA ARG A 75 4.74 2.85 -21.68
C ARG A 75 4.68 2.70 -23.19
N LYS A 76 5.39 1.72 -23.77
CA LYS A 76 5.42 1.50 -25.22
C LYS A 76 4.08 0.99 -25.77
N THR A 77 3.31 0.29 -24.96
CA THR A 77 2.03 -0.32 -25.36
C THR A 77 0.80 0.45 -24.91
N GLY A 78 0.97 1.55 -24.16
CA GLY A 78 -0.15 2.35 -23.65
C GLY A 78 -0.98 1.64 -22.57
N LEU A 79 -0.39 0.73 -21.79
CA LEU A 79 -1.09 0.01 -20.70
C LEU A 79 -1.32 0.86 -19.44
N GLY A 80 -0.78 2.08 -19.41
CA GLY A 80 -0.79 2.94 -18.23
C GLY A 80 0.32 2.58 -17.24
N GLN A 81 0.08 2.84 -15.96
CA GLN A 81 1.07 2.67 -14.89
C GLN A 81 1.12 1.23 -14.39
N VAL A 82 2.34 0.71 -14.19
CA VAL A 82 2.55 -0.59 -13.54
C VAL A 82 2.52 -0.39 -12.03
N LEU A 83 1.49 -0.93 -11.40
CA LEU A 83 1.27 -0.79 -9.94
C LEU A 83 2.05 -1.82 -9.12
N GLY A 84 2.55 -2.88 -9.74
CA GLY A 84 3.30 -3.93 -9.07
C GLY A 84 3.61 -5.10 -10.00
N LEU A 85 4.52 -5.96 -9.53
CA LEU A 85 4.96 -7.18 -10.21
C LEU A 85 5.04 -8.30 -9.18
N TRP A 86 4.54 -9.48 -9.52
CA TRP A 86 4.63 -10.64 -8.67
C TRP A 86 5.38 -11.78 -9.35
N VAL A 87 6.35 -12.32 -8.64
CA VAL A 87 7.14 -13.48 -9.05
C VAL A 87 6.87 -14.58 -8.06
N VAL A 88 6.25 -15.65 -8.53
CA VAL A 88 5.85 -16.80 -7.69
C VAL A 88 6.69 -18.00 -8.06
N GLY A 89 7.52 -18.45 -7.12
CA GLY A 89 8.28 -19.69 -7.22
C GLY A 89 7.58 -20.86 -6.53
N ASP A 90 8.28 -22.00 -6.50
CA ASP A 90 7.85 -23.24 -5.83
C ASP A 90 8.13 -23.26 -4.32
N ARG A 91 8.88 -22.28 -3.82
CA ARG A 91 9.22 -22.13 -2.39
C ARG A 91 8.96 -20.74 -1.83
N ARG A 92 9.18 -19.70 -2.63
CA ARG A 92 9.04 -18.30 -2.22
C ARG A 92 8.27 -17.52 -3.26
N ALA A 93 7.66 -16.43 -2.83
CA ALA A 93 7.14 -15.42 -3.73
C ALA A 93 7.75 -14.06 -3.38
N ALA A 94 7.93 -13.24 -4.41
CA ALA A 94 8.32 -11.85 -4.26
C ALA A 94 7.28 -10.96 -4.94
N LEU A 95 6.83 -9.95 -4.20
CA LEU A 95 5.77 -9.05 -4.61
C LEU A 95 6.31 -7.63 -4.54
N THR A 96 6.13 -6.87 -5.61
CA THR A 96 6.42 -5.44 -5.61
C THR A 96 5.13 -4.64 -5.65
N ARG A 97 5.14 -3.46 -5.03
CA ARG A 97 4.06 -2.48 -5.07
C ARG A 97 4.64 -1.09 -5.21
N ARG A 98 4.09 -0.34 -6.16
CA ARG A 98 4.44 1.07 -6.35
C ARG A 98 4.03 1.89 -5.14
N VAL A 99 4.99 2.65 -4.63
CA VAL A 99 4.80 3.69 -3.62
C VAL A 99 4.70 5.04 -4.35
N GLY A 100 5.59 5.34 -5.28
CA GLY A 100 5.50 6.57 -6.07
C GLY A 100 6.34 6.52 -7.33
N ASP A 101 6.63 7.69 -7.90
CA ASP A 101 7.55 7.78 -9.02
C ASP A 101 8.94 7.36 -8.56
N GLY A 102 9.41 6.23 -9.11
CA GLY A 102 10.71 5.66 -8.78
C GLY A 102 10.79 5.03 -7.39
N LEU A 103 9.69 4.83 -6.67
CA LEU A 103 9.70 4.27 -5.33
C LEU A 103 8.80 3.05 -5.23
N ASP A 104 9.32 1.96 -4.70
CA ASP A 104 8.65 0.67 -4.63
C ASP A 104 8.89 -0.01 -3.29
N VAL A 105 7.89 -0.76 -2.81
CA VAL A 105 8.07 -1.70 -1.70
C VAL A 105 8.08 -3.12 -2.24
N VAL A 106 9.09 -3.87 -1.83
CA VAL A 106 9.33 -5.27 -2.18
C VAL A 106 9.09 -6.12 -0.96
N LEU A 107 8.21 -7.13 -1.07
CA LEU A 107 7.91 -8.10 -0.03
C LEU A 107 8.32 -9.49 -0.50
N VAL A 108 9.17 -10.15 0.28
CA VAL A 108 9.52 -11.57 0.09
C VAL A 108 8.78 -12.40 1.13
N ILE A 109 8.14 -13.48 0.69
CA ILE A 109 7.42 -14.41 1.57
C ILE A 109 7.91 -15.84 1.39
N ASP A 110 7.91 -16.59 2.48
CA ASP A 110 8.04 -18.05 2.50
C ASP A 110 6.68 -18.67 2.14
N GLY A 111 6.60 -19.31 0.99
CA GLY A 111 5.37 -19.84 0.41
C GLY A 111 5.08 -19.37 -1.02
N THR A 112 4.20 -20.10 -1.67
CA THR A 112 3.97 -20.04 -3.13
C THR A 112 2.66 -19.40 -3.53
N VAL A 113 1.86 -18.92 -2.57
CA VAL A 113 0.54 -18.34 -2.87
C VAL A 113 0.46 -16.95 -2.27
N ALA A 114 0.45 -15.93 -3.14
CA ALA A 114 0.06 -14.59 -2.77
C ALA A 114 -1.43 -14.60 -2.37
N ARG A 115 -1.70 -14.66 -1.08
CA ARG A 115 -3.06 -14.63 -0.53
C ARG A 115 -3.63 -13.21 -0.59
N PRO A 116 -4.96 -13.02 -0.69
CA PRO A 116 -5.58 -11.68 -0.64
C PRO A 116 -5.08 -10.81 0.52
N ARG A 117 -4.89 -11.42 1.70
CA ARG A 117 -4.31 -10.76 2.88
C ARG A 117 -2.90 -10.19 2.66
N VAL A 118 -2.05 -10.89 1.91
CA VAL A 118 -0.68 -10.42 1.60
C VAL A 118 -0.76 -9.18 0.72
N GLN A 119 -1.64 -9.19 -0.29
CA GLN A 119 -1.84 -8.02 -1.14
C GLN A 119 -2.36 -6.82 -0.35
N GLU A 120 -3.31 -7.06 0.56
CA GLU A 120 -3.93 -6.02 1.38
C GLU A 120 -2.90 -5.38 2.30
N ALA A 121 -2.15 -6.19 3.05
CA ALA A 121 -1.07 -5.70 3.90
C ALA A 121 0.00 -4.93 3.09
N LEU A 122 0.38 -5.41 1.90
CA LEU A 122 1.34 -4.72 1.03
C LEU A 122 0.78 -3.39 0.49
N CYS A 123 -0.52 -3.32 0.18
CA CYS A 123 -1.16 -2.07 -0.23
C CYS A 123 -1.19 -1.06 0.93
N GLU A 124 -1.57 -1.50 2.13
CA GLU A 124 -1.60 -0.66 3.34
C GLU A 124 -0.19 -0.11 3.65
N ALA A 125 0.83 -0.96 3.60
CA ALA A 125 2.21 -0.53 3.78
C ALA A 125 2.63 0.51 2.73
N ALA A 126 2.26 0.31 1.46
CA ALA A 126 2.56 1.29 0.40
C ALA A 126 1.84 2.63 0.60
N GLU A 127 0.64 2.66 1.21
CA GLU A 127 -0.03 3.91 1.60
C GLU A 127 0.72 4.63 2.72
N LEU A 128 1.17 3.90 3.75
CA LEU A 128 1.94 4.47 4.86
C LEU A 128 3.28 5.03 4.38
N LEU A 129 3.99 4.28 3.52
CA LEU A 129 5.24 4.74 2.92
C LEU A 129 5.04 5.99 2.06
N ARG A 130 3.92 6.09 1.32
CA ARG A 130 3.57 7.29 0.57
C ARG A 130 3.34 8.49 1.46
N TYR A 131 2.60 8.29 2.55
CA TYR A 131 2.34 9.34 3.52
C TYR A 131 3.64 9.88 4.09
N GLU A 132 4.53 8.99 4.53
CA GLU A 132 5.82 9.37 5.08
C GLU A 132 6.71 10.08 4.06
N ALA A 133 6.68 9.64 2.80
CA ALA A 133 7.42 10.28 1.71
C ALA A 133 6.78 11.58 1.20
N ALA A 134 5.67 12.04 1.81
CA ALA A 134 4.87 13.17 1.34
C ALA A 134 4.43 13.06 -0.13
N LEU A 135 4.23 11.82 -0.61
CA LEU A 135 3.85 11.53 -1.98
C LEU A 135 2.33 11.52 -2.15
N ALA A 136 1.88 11.98 -3.30
CA ALA A 136 0.49 11.83 -3.70
C ALA A 136 0.12 10.34 -3.73
N GLY A 137 -0.98 9.99 -3.04
CA GLY A 137 -1.59 8.67 -3.12
C GLY A 137 -1.80 8.21 -4.56
N ASP A 138 -1.42 6.97 -4.84
CA ASP A 138 -1.42 6.37 -6.17
C ASP A 138 -2.69 5.58 -6.45
N ALA A 139 -3.59 5.44 -5.47
CA ALA A 139 -4.69 4.48 -5.48
C ALA A 139 -5.61 4.65 -6.70
N PRO A 140 -5.51 3.80 -7.74
CA PRO A 140 -6.47 3.78 -8.84
C PRO A 140 -7.64 2.87 -8.44
N GLY A 141 -8.15 3.05 -7.23
CA GLY A 141 -9.11 2.13 -6.66
C GLY A 141 -9.65 2.51 -5.31
N PHE A 142 -9.42 3.73 -4.82
CA PHE A 142 -10.26 4.27 -3.76
C PHE A 142 -10.52 5.73 -4.08
N GLU A 143 -11.65 5.98 -4.72
CA GLU A 143 -12.14 7.31 -4.98
C GLU A 143 -13.48 7.48 -4.29
N VAL A 144 -13.76 8.71 -3.88
CA VAL A 144 -15.07 9.07 -3.34
C VAL A 144 -15.60 10.16 -4.25
N GLU A 145 -16.66 9.84 -4.97
CA GLU A 145 -17.47 10.86 -5.61
C GLU A 145 -18.18 11.63 -4.50
N ALA A 146 -18.09 12.95 -4.53
CA ALA A 146 -18.71 13.77 -3.51
C ALA A 146 -19.36 15.02 -4.10
N ARG A 147 -20.41 15.49 -3.42
CA ARG A 147 -21.13 16.71 -3.73
C ARG A 147 -20.76 17.79 -2.73
N THR A 148 -20.33 18.93 -3.21
CA THR A 148 -20.18 20.14 -2.38
C THR A 148 -21.55 20.76 -2.15
N LEU A 149 -21.90 20.94 -0.87
CA LEU A 149 -23.13 21.60 -0.45
C LEU A 149 -22.96 23.12 -0.48
N ALA A 150 -24.06 23.87 -0.44
CA ALA A 150 -24.05 25.33 -0.37
C ALA A 150 -23.29 25.86 0.88
N SER A 151 -23.21 25.05 1.94
CA SER A 151 -22.42 25.34 3.15
C SER A 151 -20.91 25.23 2.95
N GLY A 152 -20.44 24.77 1.78
CA GLY A 152 -19.04 24.40 1.53
C GLY A 152 -18.64 23.04 2.08
N SER A 153 -19.52 22.34 2.79
CA SER A 153 -19.29 20.97 3.26
C SER A 153 -19.30 19.99 2.10
N VAL A 154 -18.46 18.95 2.17
CA VAL A 154 -18.36 17.92 1.13
C VAL A 154 -19.09 16.67 1.61
N ARG A 155 -20.05 16.18 0.81
CA ARG A 155 -20.86 14.99 1.14
C ARG A 155 -20.57 13.85 0.15
N PRO A 156 -20.15 12.66 0.61
CA PRO A 156 -19.90 11.53 -0.28
C PRO A 156 -21.20 11.03 -0.90
N VAL A 157 -21.16 10.68 -2.19
CA VAL A 157 -22.29 10.15 -2.98
C VAL A 157 -22.02 8.75 -3.52
N ALA A 158 -20.76 8.41 -3.79
CA ALA A 158 -20.36 7.06 -4.14
C ALA A 158 -18.91 6.79 -3.71
N VAL A 159 -18.60 5.52 -3.48
CA VAL A 159 -17.25 5.03 -3.23
C VAL A 159 -16.86 4.10 -4.38
N ILE A 160 -15.75 4.39 -5.04
CA ILE A 160 -15.15 3.54 -6.07
C ILE A 160 -14.01 2.78 -5.40
N ASP A 161 -14.29 1.55 -4.98
CA ASP A 161 -13.31 0.67 -4.34
C ASP A 161 -12.91 -0.45 -5.31
N ARG A 162 -11.63 -0.50 -5.69
CA ARG A 162 -11.03 -1.40 -6.70
C ARG A 162 -11.79 -1.40 -8.04
N GLY A 163 -12.15 -0.20 -8.52
CA GLY A 163 -12.91 0.00 -9.76
C GLY A 163 -14.40 -0.34 -9.67
N VAL A 164 -14.88 -0.82 -8.52
CA VAL A 164 -16.30 -1.08 -8.27
C VAL A 164 -16.92 0.13 -7.59
N ARG A 165 -17.71 0.88 -8.36
CA ARG A 165 -18.53 1.97 -7.84
C ARG A 165 -19.68 1.41 -7.00
N ARG A 166 -19.85 1.94 -5.79
CA ARG A 166 -20.98 1.65 -4.90
C ARG A 166 -21.58 2.97 -4.44
N GLU A 167 -22.89 3.11 -4.58
CA GLU A 167 -23.57 4.31 -4.11
C GLU A 167 -23.56 4.37 -2.58
N VAL A 168 -23.38 5.58 -2.05
CA VAL A 168 -23.59 5.85 -0.64
C VAL A 168 -25.09 5.96 -0.42
N HIS A 169 -25.68 4.92 0.18
CA HIS A 169 -27.09 4.89 0.52
C HIS A 169 -27.40 5.83 1.70
N GLU A 170 -26.52 5.85 2.70
CA GLU A 170 -26.73 6.62 3.92
C GLU A 170 -25.42 7.13 4.51
N VAL A 171 -25.43 8.34 5.06
CA VAL A 171 -24.34 8.86 5.90
C VAL A 171 -24.77 8.67 7.35
N LEU A 172 -24.11 7.76 8.05
CA LEU A 172 -24.46 7.34 9.41
C LEU A 172 -23.89 8.29 10.47
N GLY A 173 -22.79 8.96 10.17
CA GLY A 173 -22.16 9.90 11.10
C GLY A 173 -21.11 10.76 10.43
N VAL A 174 -20.91 11.95 10.99
CA VAL A 174 -19.85 12.89 10.58
C VAL A 174 -19.19 13.42 11.85
N LEU A 175 -17.86 13.32 11.91
CA LEU A 175 -17.04 13.91 12.95
C LEU A 175 -16.01 14.84 12.30
N HIS A 176 -15.92 16.07 12.81
CA HIS A 176 -14.96 17.06 12.33
C HIS A 176 -13.82 17.19 13.34
N GLU A 177 -12.60 16.92 12.86
CA GLU A 177 -11.35 17.26 13.52
C GLU A 177 -10.66 18.40 12.74
N GLU A 178 -9.61 18.99 13.30
CA GLU A 178 -9.04 20.26 12.80
C GLU A 178 -8.81 20.27 11.27
N SER A 179 -8.09 19.27 10.76
CA SER A 179 -7.77 19.12 9.33
C SER A 179 -8.52 17.99 8.62
N VAL A 180 -9.20 17.10 9.36
CA VAL A 180 -9.82 15.88 8.83
C VAL A 180 -11.30 15.81 9.19
N THR A 181 -12.13 15.47 8.21
CA THR A 181 -13.54 15.11 8.44
C THR A 181 -13.72 13.61 8.28
N HIS A 182 -14.12 12.94 9.35
CA HIS A 182 -14.46 11.53 9.39
C HIS A 182 -15.93 11.37 9.02
N VAL A 183 -16.24 10.50 8.07
CA VAL A 183 -17.59 10.24 7.60
C VAL A 183 -17.85 8.74 7.59
N LEU A 184 -18.76 8.30 8.44
CA LEU A 184 -19.25 6.92 8.42
C LEU A 184 -20.38 6.81 7.41
N VAL A 185 -20.24 5.95 6.41
CA VAL A 185 -21.23 5.74 5.35
C VAL A 185 -21.67 4.29 5.28
N ARG A 186 -22.90 4.09 4.81
CA ARG A 186 -23.41 2.79 4.35
C ARG A 186 -23.50 2.83 2.84
N THR A 187 -22.85 1.88 2.17
CA THR A 187 -22.96 1.74 0.70
C THR A 187 -24.13 0.83 0.32
N GLU A 188 -24.44 0.69 -0.97
CA GLU A 188 -25.35 -0.34 -1.47
C GLU A 188 -24.92 -1.74 -0.96
N GLY A 189 -25.78 -2.38 -0.15
CA GLY A 189 -25.47 -3.59 0.63
C GLY A 189 -25.28 -3.33 2.14
N PRO A 190 -25.04 -4.35 2.97
CA PRO A 190 -24.91 -4.20 4.44
C PRO A 190 -23.54 -3.66 4.88
N ARG A 191 -22.76 -3.03 3.99
CA ARG A 191 -21.37 -2.65 4.26
C ARG A 191 -21.27 -1.20 4.73
N GLU A 192 -20.66 -1.03 5.89
CA GLU A 192 -20.31 0.27 6.45
C GLU A 192 -18.83 0.58 6.16
N LEU A 193 -18.53 1.83 5.84
CA LEU A 193 -17.19 2.32 5.54
C LEU A 193 -16.95 3.61 6.31
N LEU A 194 -15.80 3.70 6.98
CA LEU A 194 -15.28 4.97 7.48
C LEU A 194 -14.49 5.64 6.35
N LEU A 195 -14.79 6.91 6.09
CA LEU A 195 -14.11 7.75 5.10
C LEU A 195 -13.44 8.91 5.82
N HIS A 196 -12.22 9.25 5.41
CA HIS A 196 -11.47 10.41 5.88
C HIS A 196 -11.39 11.44 4.76
N TYR A 197 -11.86 12.66 5.01
CA TYR A 197 -11.69 13.79 4.10
C TYR A 197 -10.70 14.79 4.68
N ASP A 198 -9.51 14.84 4.09
CA ASP A 198 -8.48 15.82 4.40
C ASP A 198 -8.84 17.15 3.74
N ARG A 199 -9.02 18.20 4.55
CA ARG A 199 -9.48 19.52 4.09
C ARG A 199 -8.38 20.32 3.40
N GLU A 200 -7.12 20.08 3.75
CA GLU A 200 -5.97 20.78 3.18
C GLU A 200 -5.68 20.24 1.79
N THR A 201 -5.61 18.91 1.66
CA THR A 201 -5.30 18.24 0.39
C THR A 201 -6.53 18.02 -0.47
N ARG A 202 -7.75 18.18 0.09
CA ARG A 202 -9.05 17.90 -0.54
C ARG A 202 -9.16 16.46 -1.04
N ARG A 203 -8.59 15.52 -0.29
CA ARG A 203 -8.55 14.11 -0.66
C ARG A 203 -9.40 13.26 0.28
N TRP A 204 -10.05 12.27 -0.30
CA TRP A 204 -10.72 11.21 0.43
C TRP A 204 -9.79 10.02 0.64
N ARG A 205 -9.91 9.37 1.79
CA ARG A 205 -9.24 8.11 2.12
C ARG A 205 -10.21 7.18 2.84
N ARG A 206 -9.86 5.91 2.91
CA ARG A 206 -10.56 4.94 3.73
C ARG A 206 -10.01 4.99 5.15
N GLY A 207 -10.90 4.83 6.14
CA GLY A 207 -10.55 4.75 7.55
C GLY A 207 -10.60 3.35 8.15
#